data_AF-A0AAP3G9X8-F1
#
_entry.id   AF-A0AAP3G9X8-F1
#
_cell.length_a   1.000
_cell.length_b   1.000
_cell.length_c   1.000
_cell.angle_alpha   90.00
_cell.angle_beta   90.00
_cell.angle_gamma   90.00
#
_symmetry.space_group_name_H-M   'P 1'
#
loop_
_entity.id
_entity.type
_entity.pdbx_description
1 polymer ?
#
loop_
_entity_poly.entity_id
_entity_poly.type
_entity_poly.pdbx_seq_one_letter_code
_entity_poly.pdbx_strand_id
1 'polypeptide(L)'
;MEINNIGSVINAQPLQVKNTASPAEVARNFSAYMTDALDQVNRAQLVSEEMSMKYAAGEVTDVHQVMVAGQKASLMLQMTMQVRNKAIEAYQEIMRMQV
;
A
#
# COMPACT_ATOMS: atom_id res chain seq x y z
N MET A 1 -64.87 4.21 23.35
CA MET A 1 -64.47 3.59 22.07
C MET A 1 -64.13 4.71 21.11
N GLU A 2 -62.85 5.01 20.94
CA GLU A 2 -62.33 5.55 19.69
C GLU A 2 -61.03 4.79 19.41
N ILE A 3 -61.08 4.10 18.29
CA ILE A 3 -60.04 3.25 17.71
C ILE A 3 -59.46 4.04 16.54
N ASN A 4 -58.16 3.83 16.30
CA ASN A 4 -57.36 4.23 15.15
C ASN A 4 -56.69 5.62 15.21
N ASN A 5 -55.36 5.59 15.25
CA ASN A 5 -54.61 5.61 13.99
C ASN A 5 -53.21 4.98 14.17
N ILE A 6 -53.10 3.70 13.80
CA ILE A 6 -51.81 3.01 13.64
C ILE A 6 -51.26 3.46 12.27
N GLY A 7 -50.72 4.67 12.22
CA GLY A 7 -50.17 5.28 11.02
C GLY A 7 -48.76 5.77 11.31
N SER A 8 -47.78 5.15 10.64
CA SER A 8 -46.39 5.60 10.53
C SER A 8 -45.41 5.18 11.64
N VAL A 9 -45.30 3.86 11.87
CA VAL A 9 -44.04 3.25 12.34
C VAL A 9 -43.14 2.92 11.15
N ILE A 10 -42.79 3.90 10.33
CA ILE A 10 -41.72 3.75 9.33
C ILE A 10 -40.90 5.04 9.30
N ASN A 11 -40.16 5.27 10.38
CA ASN A 11 -39.00 6.15 10.30
C ASN A 11 -37.88 5.36 9.61
N ALA A 12 -37.92 5.31 8.27
CA ALA A 12 -36.82 4.81 7.47
C ALA A 12 -35.66 5.80 7.64
N GLN A 13 -34.81 5.54 8.63
CA GLN A 13 -33.51 6.18 8.71
C GLN A 13 -32.79 5.85 7.40
N PRO A 14 -32.41 6.86 6.59
CA PRO A 14 -31.52 6.58 5.48
C PRO A 14 -30.27 5.97 6.09
N LEU A 15 -29.93 4.76 5.66
CA LEU A 15 -28.65 4.14 5.96
C LEU A 15 -27.58 5.16 5.55
N GLN A 16 -27.03 5.89 6.53
CA GLN A 16 -25.88 6.74 6.31
C GLN A 16 -24.75 5.78 6.03
N VAL A 17 -24.50 5.54 4.74
CA VAL A 17 -23.27 4.94 4.25
C VAL A 17 -22.17 5.84 4.80
N LYS A 18 -21.53 5.40 5.88
CA LYS A 18 -20.45 6.11 6.54
C LYS A 18 -19.40 6.38 5.47
N ASN A 19 -19.31 7.66 5.10
CA ASN A 19 -18.48 8.19 4.04
C ASN A 19 -17.12 7.47 4.06
N THR A 20 -16.88 6.66 3.04
CA THR A 20 -15.58 6.03 2.77
C THR A 20 -14.53 7.14 2.70
N ALA A 21 -13.38 6.91 3.34
CA ALA A 21 -12.27 7.85 3.52
C ALA A 21 -12.15 8.90 2.39
N SER A 22 -12.00 10.18 2.77
CA SER A 22 -11.87 11.25 1.77
C SER A 22 -10.67 11.01 0.84
N PRO A 23 -10.70 11.48 -0.43
CA PRO A 23 -9.57 11.32 -1.35
C PRO A 23 -8.22 11.80 -0.75
N ALA A 24 -8.26 12.86 0.07
CA ALA A 24 -7.08 13.40 0.76
C ALA A 24 -6.57 12.48 1.91
N GLU A 25 -7.44 11.67 2.50
CA GLU A 25 -7.08 10.70 3.54
C GLU A 25 -6.49 9.44 2.91
N VAL A 26 -7.07 8.96 1.80
CA VAL A 26 -6.51 7.86 1.00
C VAL A 26 -5.12 8.22 0.46
N ALA A 27 -4.94 9.45 -0.05
CA ALA A 27 -3.64 9.92 -0.55
C ALA A 27 -2.57 9.98 0.55
N ARG A 28 -2.93 10.43 1.76
CA ARG A 28 -2.01 10.45 2.91
C ARG A 28 -1.61 9.04 3.35
N ASN A 29 -2.58 8.12 3.43
CA ASN A 29 -2.32 6.72 3.77
C ASN A 29 -1.44 6.03 2.72
N PHE A 30 -1.68 6.31 1.43
CA PHE A 30 -0.83 5.82 0.35
C PHE A 30 0.59 6.38 0.45
N SER A 31 0.74 7.68 0.71
CA SER A 31 2.06 8.29 0.89
C SER A 31 2.83 7.63 2.03
N ALA A 32 2.18 7.38 3.17
CA ALA A 32 2.81 6.69 4.30
C ALA A 32 3.22 5.25 3.94
N TYR A 33 2.36 4.51 3.24
CA TYR A 33 2.67 3.16 2.78
C TYR A 33 3.83 3.14 1.77
N MET A 34 3.86 4.10 0.84
CA MET A 34 4.94 4.21 -0.14
C MET A 34 6.27 4.55 0.54
N THR A 35 6.26 5.44 1.53
CA THR A 35 7.46 5.74 2.33
C THR A 35 7.98 4.49 3.03
N ASP A 36 7.11 3.72 3.69
CA ASP A 36 7.54 2.48 4.35
C ASP A 36 8.05 1.42 3.35
N ALA A 37 7.39 1.28 2.20
CA ALA A 37 7.85 0.37 1.13
C ALA A 37 9.24 0.76 0.59
N LEU A 38 9.49 2.06 0.40
CA LEU A 38 10.81 2.56 -0.02
C LEU A 38 11.87 2.30 1.04
N ASP A 39 11.54 2.48 2.32
CA ASP A 39 12.45 2.16 3.43
C ASP A 39 12.77 0.66 3.47
N GLN A 40 11.79 -0.22 3.19
CA GLN A 40 11.99 -1.66 3.09
C GLN A 40 12.92 -2.04 1.92
N VAL A 41 12.74 -1.42 0.75
CA VAL A 41 13.63 -1.63 -0.40
C VAL A 41 15.06 -1.17 -0.07
N ASN A 42 15.22 -0.01 0.55
CA ASN A 42 16.52 0.51 0.95
C ASN A 42 17.21 -0.43 1.94
N ARG A 43 16.50 -0.91 2.97
CA ARG A 43 17.02 -1.92 3.90
C ARG A 43 17.50 -3.17 3.18
N ALA A 44 16.75 -3.65 2.20
CA ALA A 44 17.12 -4.84 1.45
C ALA A 44 18.35 -4.64 0.56
N GLN A 45 18.50 -3.45 -0.05
CA GLN A 45 19.71 -3.09 -0.77
C GLN A 45 20.94 -3.09 0.15
N LEU A 46 20.84 -2.44 1.31
CA LEU A 46 21.92 -2.40 2.30
C LEU A 46 22.33 -3.79 2.78
N VAL A 47 21.35 -4.67 3.05
CA VAL A 47 21.63 -6.07 3.41
C VAL A 47 22.34 -6.81 2.28
N SER A 48 21.92 -6.61 1.03
CA SER A 48 22.59 -7.20 -0.13
C SER A 48 24.02 -6.72 -0.29
N GLU A 49 24.28 -5.42 -0.08
CA GLU A 49 25.61 -4.83 -0.12
C GLU A 49 26.50 -5.36 1.02
N GLU A 50 25.98 -5.41 2.24
CA GLU A 50 26.68 -5.96 3.39
C GLU A 50 27.08 -7.42 3.18
N MET A 51 26.16 -8.25 2.69
CA MET A 51 26.44 -9.65 2.36
C MET A 51 27.48 -9.77 1.25
N SER A 52 27.44 -8.90 0.24
CA SER A 52 28.44 -8.87 -0.83
C SER A 52 29.83 -8.49 -0.31
N MET A 53 29.91 -7.51 0.58
CA MET A 53 31.17 -7.10 1.22
C MET A 53 31.75 -8.22 2.10
N LYS A 54 30.91 -8.86 2.93
CA LYS A 54 31.34 -9.98 3.79
C LYS A 54 31.82 -11.19 2.98
N TYR A 55 31.17 -11.45 1.85
CA TYR A 55 31.63 -12.49 0.92
C TYR A 55 32.98 -12.12 0.29
N ALA A 56 33.16 -10.89 -0.17
CA ALA A 56 34.43 -10.41 -0.71
C ALA A 56 35.56 -10.41 0.34
N ALA A 57 35.23 -10.18 1.61
CA ALA A 57 36.16 -10.27 2.74
C ALA A 57 36.47 -11.72 3.16
N GLY A 58 35.78 -12.72 2.61
CA GLY A 58 35.94 -14.13 2.97
C GLY A 58 35.28 -14.54 4.28
N GLU A 59 34.49 -13.66 4.91
CA GLU A 59 33.76 -13.93 6.16
C GLU A 59 32.49 -14.76 5.92
N VAL A 60 31.94 -14.70 4.70
CA VAL A 60 30.79 -15.50 4.27
C VAL A 60 31.25 -16.45 3.17
N THR A 61 31.16 -17.75 3.42
CA THR A 61 31.50 -18.80 2.44
C THR A 61 30.34 -19.16 1.53
N ASP A 62 29.12 -18.71 1.85
CA ASP A 62 27.90 -19.07 1.15
C ASP A 62 27.47 -17.98 0.16
N VAL A 63 27.95 -18.12 -1.09
CA VAL A 63 27.61 -17.25 -2.22
C VAL A 63 26.11 -17.25 -2.54
N HIS A 64 25.37 -18.31 -2.18
CA HIS A 64 23.94 -18.39 -2.46
C HIS A 64 23.16 -17.35 -1.67
N GLN A 65 23.56 -17.05 -0.44
CA GLN A 65 22.88 -16.05 0.38
C GLN A 65 23.05 -14.64 -0.19
N VAL A 66 24.22 -14.31 -0.75
CA VAL A 66 24.47 -13.03 -1.43
C VAL A 66 23.58 -12.91 -2.67
N MET A 67 23.52 -13.96 -3.50
CA MET A 67 22.68 -13.95 -4.70
C MET A 67 21.19 -13.85 -4.36
N VAL A 68 20.71 -14.58 -3.35
CA VAL A 68 19.33 -14.51 -2.88
C VAL A 68 19.00 -13.12 -2.35
N ALA A 69 19.89 -12.52 -1.55
CA ALA A 69 19.69 -11.17 -1.04
C ALA A 69 19.58 -10.14 -2.18
N GLY A 70 20.45 -10.22 -3.19
CA GLY A 70 20.41 -9.37 -4.37
C GLY A 70 19.13 -9.55 -5.20
N GLN A 71 18.72 -10.80 -5.45
CA GLN A 71 17.47 -11.10 -6.15
C GLN A 71 16.25 -10.58 -5.38
N LYS A 72 16.24 -10.73 -4.05
CA LYS A 72 15.17 -10.24 -3.19
C LYS A 72 15.06 -8.72 -3.28
N ALA A 73 16.19 -7.99 -3.19
CA ALA A 73 16.21 -6.53 -3.31
C ALA A 73 15.69 -6.07 -4.69
N SER A 74 16.11 -6.74 -5.77
CA SER A 74 15.66 -6.44 -7.13
C SER A 74 14.15 -6.65 -7.30
N LEU A 75 13.62 -7.77 -6.81
CA LEU A 75 12.18 -8.08 -6.87
C LEU A 75 11.35 -7.06 -6.07
N MET A 76 11.80 -6.68 -4.87
CA MET A 76 11.09 -5.69 -4.05
C MET A 76 11.07 -4.31 -4.71
N LEU A 77 12.17 -3.91 -5.38
CA LEU A 77 12.20 -2.67 -6.17
C LEU A 77 11.18 -2.73 -7.33
N GLN A 78 11.15 -3.85 -8.07
CA GLN A 78 10.18 -4.04 -9.15
C GLN A 78 8.74 -3.96 -8.66
N MET A 79 8.41 -4.63 -7.56
CA MET A 79 7.08 -4.56 -6.95
C MET A 79 6.73 -3.13 -6.54
N THR A 80 7.67 -2.39 -5.94
CA THR A 80 7.45 -1.00 -5.53
C THR A 80 7.13 -0.10 -6.72
N MET A 81 7.82 -0.29 -7.85
CA MET A 81 7.51 0.44 -9.09
C MET A 81 6.10 0.11 -9.62
N GLN A 82 5.68 -1.16 -9.55
CA GLN A 82 4.33 -1.55 -9.98
C GLN A 82 3.25 -0.90 -9.11
N VAL A 83 3.43 -0.93 -7.79
CA VAL A 83 2.51 -0.27 -6.84
C VAL A 83 2.44 1.24 -7.10
N ARG A 84 3.59 1.89 -7.30
CA ARG A 84 3.66 3.32 -7.68
C ARG A 84 2.85 3.60 -8.95
N ASN A 85 3.06 2.80 -10.00
CA ASN A 85 2.37 2.99 -11.28
C ASN A 85 0.85 2.85 -11.11
N LYS A 86 0.38 1.81 -10.38
CA LYS A 86 -1.05 1.61 -10.14
C LYS A 86 -1.69 2.69 -9.28
N ALA A 87 -0.96 3.26 -8.33
CA ALA A 87 -1.47 4.40 -7.57
C ALA A 87 -1.62 5.66 -8.44
N ILE A 88 -0.66 5.92 -9.34
CA ILE A 88 -0.76 7.04 -10.30
C ILE A 88 -1.95 6.84 -11.24
N GLU A 89 -2.14 5.62 -11.77
CA GLU A 89 -3.29 5.28 -12.61
C GLU A 89 -4.62 5.48 -11.87
N ALA A 90 -4.73 5.01 -10.63
CA ALA A 90 -5.93 5.19 -9.81
C ALA A 90 -6.24 6.67 -9.54
N TYR A 91 -5.21 7.49 -9.28
CA TYR A 91 -5.37 8.94 -9.15
C TYR A 91 -5.89 9.58 -10.45
N GLN A 92 -5.32 9.19 -11.59
CA GLN A 92 -5.76 9.69 -12.90
C GLN A 92 -7.20 9.31 -13.22
N GLU A 93 -7.62 8.09 -12.86
CA GLU A 93 -8.98 7.61 -13.09
C GLU A 93 -10.02 8.40 -12.28
N ILE A 94 -9.74 8.67 -10.99
CA ILE A 94 -10.62 9.50 -10.15
C ILE A 94 -10.79 10.91 -10.75
N MET A 95 -9.72 11.51 -11.26
CA MET A 95 -9.78 12.83 -11.92
C MET A 95 -10.62 12.80 -13.20
N ARG A 96 -10.62 11.69 -13.94
CA ARG A 96 -11.43 11.51 -15.16
C ARG A 96 -12.91 11.30 -14.87
N MET A 97 -13.27 10.77 -13.70
CA MET A 97 -14.67 10.61 -13.29
C MET A 97 -15.35 11.93 -12.89
N GLN A 98 -14.58 12.96 -12.53
CA GLN A 98 -15.10 14.23 -12.01
C GLN A 98 -15.28 15.33 -13.05
N VAL A 99 -14.89 15.10 -14.31
CA VAL A 99 -15.11 16.02 -15.44
C VAL A 99 -16.39 15.71 -16.21
#